data_AF-A0A4S2LKN9-F1
#
_entry.id   AF-A0A4S2LKN9-F1
#
_cell.length_a   1.000
_cell.length_b   1.000
_cell.length_c   1.000
_cell.angle_alpha   90.00
_cell.angle_beta   90.00
_cell.angle_gamma   90.00
#
_symmetry.space_group_name_H-M   'P 1'
#
loop_
_entity.id
_entity.type
_entity.pdbx_description
1 polymer ?
#
loop_
_entity_poly.entity_id
_entity_poly.type
_entity_poly.pdbx_seq_one_letter_code
_entity_poly.pdbx_strand_id
1 'polypeptide(L)'
;MEFTLWDSAGQENYDRLRTLSYPDTDVIILCFSIAYPDSFENVRDKWISEIKEFCPETPVILVGLKKDLRADPTLVRTLRQRRQQPVKTEAGRAMAKDIKAACYLECSVSKQYLITLPRPFGRGLALA
;
A
#
# COMPACT_ATOMS: atom_id res chain seq x y z
N MET A 1 11.98 19.07 -12.03
CA MET A 1 10.84 18.12 -11.95
C MET A 1 10.50 18.01 -10.49
N GLU A 2 9.27 18.36 -10.14
CA GLU A 2 8.78 18.41 -8.75
C GLU A 2 7.86 17.21 -8.54
N PHE A 3 8.09 16.45 -7.48
CA PHE A 3 7.23 15.33 -7.08
C PHE A 3 6.32 15.82 -5.96
N THR A 4 5.01 15.78 -6.19
CA THR A 4 4.02 16.08 -5.16
C THR A 4 3.51 14.76 -4.59
N LEU A 5 3.73 14.56 -3.29
CA LEU A 5 3.25 13.41 -2.54
C LEU A 5 1.97 13.81 -1.80
N TRP A 6 0.89 13.07 -2.04
CA TRP A 6 -0.35 13.23 -1.29
C TRP A 6 -0.48 12.07 -0.29
N ASP A 7 -0.24 12.37 0.99
CA ASP A 7 -0.49 11.44 2.09
C ASP A 7 -1.96 11.54 2.50
N SER A 8 -2.71 10.43 2.41
CA SER A 8 -4.13 10.40 2.73
C SER A 8 -4.40 9.51 3.94
N ALA A 9 -5.33 9.93 4.80
CA ALA A 9 -5.69 9.12 5.97
C ALA A 9 -6.47 7.87 5.53
N GLY A 10 -6.04 6.69 5.97
CA GLY A 10 -6.74 5.41 5.73
C GLY A 10 -7.95 5.17 6.65
N GLN A 11 -8.42 6.19 7.37
CA GLN A 11 -9.60 6.10 8.24
C GLN A 11 -10.88 6.43 7.44
N GLU A 12 -11.97 5.73 7.75
CA GLU A 12 -13.24 5.84 7.01
C GLU A 12 -13.85 7.25 7.05
N ASN A 13 -13.60 7.98 8.14
CA ASN A 13 -14.09 9.35 8.31
C ASN A 13 -13.49 10.34 7.29
N TYR A 14 -12.45 9.93 6.55
CA TYR A 14 -11.75 10.76 5.57
C TYR A 14 -11.95 10.28 4.13
N ASP A 15 -12.84 9.30 3.90
CA ASP A 15 -13.08 8.71 2.58
C ASP A 15 -13.39 9.79 1.52
N ARG A 16 -14.21 10.78 1.86
CA ARG A 16 -14.53 11.91 0.95
C ARG A 16 -13.37 12.85 0.64
N LEU A 17 -12.41 13.00 1.55
CA LEU A 17 -11.26 13.88 1.34
C LEU A 17 -10.18 13.17 0.52
N ARG A 18 -10.00 11.86 0.73
CA ARG A 18 -9.05 11.03 -0.03
C ARG A 18 -9.42 10.95 -1.50
N THR A 19 -10.70 10.81 -1.83
CA THR A 19 -11.15 10.73 -3.23
C THR A 19 -10.89 12.01 -4.02
N LEU A 20 -10.76 13.17 -3.37
CA LEU A 20 -10.37 14.42 -4.02
C LEU A 20 -8.92 14.44 -4.50
N SER A 21 -8.08 13.53 -4.00
CA SER A 21 -6.66 13.41 -4.39
C SER A 21 -6.44 12.46 -5.57
N TYR A 22 -7.44 11.69 -5.99
CA TYR A 22 -7.32 10.73 -7.09
C TYR A 22 -7.29 11.33 -8.50
N PRO A 23 -8.01 12.42 -8.82
CA PRO A 23 -7.95 13.04 -10.14
C PRO A 23 -6.52 13.40 -10.54
N ASP A 24 -6.19 13.17 -11.81
CA ASP A 24 -4.89 13.48 -12.42
C ASP A 24 -3.67 12.86 -11.71
N THR A 25 -3.83 11.73 -11.02
CA THR A 25 -2.71 10.98 -10.43
C THR A 25 -2.09 10.03 -11.44
N ASP A 26 -0.75 10.04 -11.55
CA ASP A 26 -0.01 9.13 -12.45
C ASP A 26 0.10 7.70 -11.91
N VAL A 27 0.28 7.56 -10.59
CA VAL A 27 0.57 6.29 -9.91
C VAL A 27 -0.03 6.32 -8.51
N ILE A 28 -0.65 5.21 -8.11
CA ILE A 28 -1.10 4.99 -6.74
C ILE A 28 -0.10 4.10 -6.01
N ILE A 29 0.31 4.51 -4.82
CA ILE A 29 1.04 3.64 -3.89
C ILE A 29 0.04 3.16 -2.85
N LEU A 30 -0.35 1.90 -2.95
CA LEU A 30 -1.26 1.27 -2.00
C LEU A 30 -0.44 0.56 -0.91
N CYS A 31 -0.61 0.99 0.32
CA CYS A 31 0.19 0.51 1.45
C CYS A 31 -0.60 -0.41 2.38
N PHE A 32 0.10 -1.39 2.95
CA PHE A 32 -0.39 -2.14 4.11
C PHE A 32 0.75 -2.36 5.11
N SER A 33 0.43 -2.70 6.35
CA SER A 33 1.42 -3.00 7.37
C SER A 33 1.63 -4.50 7.51
N ILE A 34 2.87 -4.98 7.32
CA ILE A 34 3.25 -6.38 7.55
C ILE A 34 2.95 -6.80 8.99
N ALA A 35 3.02 -5.84 9.91
CA ALA A 35 2.74 -6.05 11.33
C ALA A 35 1.25 -6.02 11.70
N TYR A 36 0.36 -5.67 10.76
CA TYR A 36 -1.06 -5.55 11.02
C TYR A 36 -1.86 -6.24 9.89
N PRO A 37 -2.10 -7.56 10.00
CA PRO A 37 -2.70 -8.36 8.94
C PRO A 37 -4.06 -7.85 8.44
N ASP A 38 -4.85 -7.22 9.30
CA ASP A 38 -6.15 -6.66 8.89
C ASP A 38 -6.00 -5.56 7.82
N SER A 39 -4.92 -4.76 7.86
CA SER A 39 -4.63 -3.80 6.78
C SER A 39 -4.31 -4.46 5.45
N PHE A 40 -3.82 -5.70 5.45
CA PHE A 40 -3.55 -6.46 4.24
C PHE A 40 -4.84 -7.02 3.63
N GLU A 41 -5.81 -7.46 4.44
CA GLU A 41 -7.12 -7.86 3.93
C GLU A 41 -7.87 -6.67 3.33
N ASN A 42 -7.80 -5.49 3.96
CA ASN A 42 -8.41 -4.25 3.44
C ASN A 42 -7.93 -3.86 2.03
N VAL A 43 -6.73 -4.29 1.59
CA VAL A 43 -6.26 -4.10 0.22
C VAL A 43 -7.23 -4.68 -0.78
N ARG A 44 -7.71 -5.91 -0.54
CA ARG A 44 -8.67 -6.61 -1.40
C ARG A 44 -10.09 -6.15 -1.15
N ASP A 45 -10.45 -5.99 0.12
CA ASP A 45 -11.86 -5.82 0.51
C ASP A 45 -12.36 -4.39 0.31
N LYS A 46 -11.45 -3.41 0.32
CA LYS A 46 -11.81 -1.98 0.25
C LYS A 46 -10.98 -1.23 -0.79
N TRP A 47 -9.66 -1.18 -0.59
CA TRP A 47 -8.83 -0.16 -1.24
C TRP A 47 -8.72 -0.32 -2.74
N ILE A 48 -8.55 -1.55 -3.23
CA ILE A 48 -8.45 -1.76 -4.68
C ILE A 48 -9.77 -1.43 -5.39
N SER A 49 -10.91 -1.70 -4.76
CA SER A 49 -12.22 -1.41 -5.31
C SER A 49 -12.44 0.10 -5.40
N GLU A 50 -12.11 0.84 -4.34
CA GLU A 50 -12.17 2.30 -4.32
C GLU A 50 -11.26 2.91 -5.40
N ILE A 51 -9.99 2.50 -5.47
CA ILE A 51 -9.04 2.98 -6.48
C ILE A 51 -9.58 2.74 -7.89
N LYS A 52 -10.15 1.55 -8.16
CA LYS A 52 -10.71 1.22 -9.48
C LYS A 52 -11.98 1.99 -9.80
N GLU A 53 -12.72 2.46 -8.81
CA GLU A 53 -13.90 3.30 -9.00
C GLU A 53 -13.51 4.70 -9.47
N PHE A 54 -12.47 5.30 -8.86
CA PHE A 54 -12.09 6.69 -9.13
C PHE A 54 -11.00 6.86 -10.20
N CYS A 55 -10.08 5.92 -10.32
CA CYS A 55 -8.95 6.00 -11.24
C CYS A 55 -8.58 4.63 -11.85
N PRO A 56 -9.49 4.02 -12.65
CA PRO A 56 -9.38 2.63 -13.14
C PRO A 56 -8.11 2.31 -13.94
N GLU A 57 -7.59 3.30 -14.68
CA GLU A 57 -6.42 3.15 -15.55
C GLU A 57 -5.10 3.49 -14.83
N THR A 58 -5.15 3.97 -13.58
CA THR A 58 -3.95 4.40 -12.87
C THR A 58 -3.19 3.19 -12.32
N PRO A 59 -1.90 3.02 -12.65
CA PRO A 59 -1.10 1.91 -12.15
C PRO A 59 -0.94 1.96 -10.64
N VAL A 60 -1.10 0.80 -10.00
CA VAL A 60 -0.96 0.62 -8.55
C VAL A 60 0.36 -0.08 -8.23
N ILE A 61 1.11 0.45 -7.28
CA ILE A 61 2.24 -0.22 -6.63
C ILE A 61 1.81 -0.65 -5.24
N LEU A 62 1.87 -1.96 -4.95
CA LEU A 62 1.55 -2.48 -3.63
C LEU A 62 2.80 -2.45 -2.75
N VAL A 63 2.71 -1.87 -1.55
CA VAL A 63 3.84 -1.72 -0.63
C VAL A 63 3.52 -2.29 0.75
N GLY A 64 4.32 -3.27 1.18
CA GLY A 64 4.32 -3.79 2.54
C GLY A 64 5.25 -2.97 3.45
N LEU A 65 4.68 -2.23 4.39
CA LEU A 65 5.40 -1.41 5.37
C LEU A 65 5.81 -2.22 6.60
N LYS A 66 6.77 -1.67 7.36
CA LYS A 66 7.25 -2.22 8.64
C LYS A 66 7.81 -3.64 8.51
N LYS A 67 8.54 -3.90 7.43
CA LYS A 67 9.16 -5.21 7.13
C LYS A 67 10.02 -5.75 8.27
N ASP A 68 10.74 -4.87 8.95
CA ASP A 68 11.59 -5.18 10.10
C ASP A 68 10.82 -5.92 11.21
N LEU A 69 9.54 -5.58 11.42
CA LEU A 69 8.72 -6.20 12.44
C LEU A 69 8.33 -7.64 12.14
N ARG A 70 8.50 -8.14 10.90
CA ARG A 70 8.21 -9.55 10.57
C ARG A 70 9.02 -10.52 11.42
N ALA A 71 10.23 -10.13 11.81
CA ALA A 71 11.12 -10.93 12.65
C ALA A 71 11.06 -10.54 14.14
N ASP A 72 10.26 -9.54 14.52
CA ASP A 72 10.15 -9.09 15.90
C ASP A 72 9.45 -10.14 16.78
N PRO A 73 10.14 -10.73 17.79
CA PRO A 73 9.55 -11.80 18.59
C PRO A 73 8.34 -11.36 19.42
N THR A 74 8.31 -10.09 19.84
CA THR A 74 7.23 -9.53 20.66
C THR A 74 5.96 -9.43 19.83
N LEU A 75 6.05 -8.86 18.61
CA LEU A 75 4.94 -8.78 17.68
C LEU A 75 4.46 -10.17 17.27
N VAL A 76 5.37 -11.09 16.93
CA VAL A 76 4.99 -12.46 16.56
C VAL A 76 4.22 -13.14 17.68
N ARG A 77 4.64 -12.96 18.94
CA ARG A 77 3.91 -13.48 20.11
C ARG A 77 2.52 -12.85 20.24
N THR A 78 2.42 -11.52 20.12
CA THR A 78 1.15 -10.80 20.22
C THR A 78 0.17 -11.21 19.12
N LEU A 79 0.62 -11.33 17.86
CA LEU A 79 -0.23 -11.78 16.76
C LEU A 79 -0.69 -13.23 16.96
N ARG A 80 0.19 -14.12 17.44
CA ARG A 80 -0.19 -15.50 17.76
C ARG A 80 -1.30 -15.60 18.81
N GLN A 81 -1.29 -14.73 19.82
CA GLN A 81 -2.39 -14.67 20.81
C GLN A 81 -3.73 -14.32 20.16
N ARG A 82 -3.71 -13.58 19.04
CA ARG A 82 -4.88 -13.24 18.24
C ARG A 82 -5.12 -14.22 17.07
N ARG A 83 -4.43 -15.36 17.04
CA ARG A 83 -4.46 -16.34 15.94
C ARG A 83 -4.06 -15.76 14.58
N GLN A 84 -3.22 -14.74 14.59
CA GLN A 84 -2.69 -14.07 13.41
C GLN A 84 -1.17 -14.29 13.31
N GLN A 85 -0.61 -13.92 12.16
CA GLN A 85 0.83 -13.92 11.91
C GLN A 85 1.20 -12.70 11.04
N PRO A 86 2.44 -12.20 11.10
CA PRO A 86 2.88 -11.15 10.19
C PRO A 86 2.68 -11.58 8.72
N VAL A 87 2.38 -10.63 7.86
CA VAL A 87 2.16 -10.90 6.44
C VAL A 87 3.46 -11.39 5.80
N LYS A 88 3.38 -12.56 5.15
CA LYS A 88 4.52 -13.18 4.45
C LYS A 88 4.77 -12.48 3.11
N THR A 89 6.03 -12.46 2.68
CA THR A 89 6.43 -11.88 1.38
C THR A 89 5.66 -12.51 0.23
N GLU A 90 5.45 -13.83 0.28
CA GLU A 90 4.75 -14.59 -0.76
C GLU A 90 3.27 -14.19 -0.84
N ALA A 91 2.64 -13.93 0.30
CA ALA A 91 1.27 -13.44 0.35
C ALA A 91 1.15 -12.03 -0.26
N GLY A 92 2.09 -11.13 0.06
CA GLY A 92 2.16 -9.80 -0.57
C GLY A 92 2.33 -9.85 -2.09
N ARG A 93 3.20 -10.75 -2.59
CA ARG A 93 3.38 -10.99 -4.03
C ARG A 93 2.12 -11.56 -4.69
N ALA A 94 1.44 -12.50 -4.02
CA ALA A 94 0.19 -13.05 -4.51
C ALA A 94 -0.90 -11.98 -4.59
N MET A 95 -1.07 -11.16 -3.55
CA MET A 95 -2.02 -10.05 -3.54
C MET A 95 -1.74 -9.06 -4.67
N ALA A 96 -0.48 -8.68 -4.89
CA ALA A 96 -0.11 -7.79 -6.00
C ALA A 96 -0.53 -8.35 -7.37
N LYS A 97 -0.37 -9.68 -7.57
CA LYS A 97 -0.84 -10.35 -8.78
C LYS A 97 -2.37 -10.33 -8.87
N ASP A 98 -3.06 -10.62 -7.77
CA ASP A 98 -4.53 -10.66 -7.71
C ASP A 98 -5.15 -9.30 -8.05
N ILE A 99 -4.59 -8.22 -7.49
CA ILE A 99 -5.11 -6.86 -7.73
C ILE A 99 -4.65 -6.24 -9.05
N LYS A 100 -3.73 -6.91 -9.77
CA LYS A 100 -3.03 -6.44 -10.98
C LYS A 100 -2.16 -5.20 -10.72
N ALA A 101 -1.47 -5.16 -9.58
CA ALA A 101 -0.47 -4.14 -9.30
C ALA A 101 0.72 -4.25 -10.27
N ALA A 102 1.31 -3.11 -10.61
CA ALA A 102 2.51 -3.03 -11.45
C ALA A 102 3.71 -3.73 -10.80
N CYS A 103 3.85 -3.62 -9.47
CA CYS A 103 4.84 -4.37 -8.71
C CYS A 103 4.46 -4.47 -7.22
N TYR A 104 5.22 -5.32 -6.50
CA TYR A 104 5.18 -5.44 -5.04
C TYR A 104 6.53 -5.07 -4.44
N LEU A 105 6.52 -4.16 -3.46
CA LEU A 105 7.70 -3.74 -2.70
C LEU A 105 7.48 -3.94 -1.21
N GLU A 106 8.56 -4.07 -0.46
CA GLU A 106 8.52 -4.06 1.01
C GLU A 106 9.55 -3.07 1.54
N CYS A 107 9.17 -2.27 2.53
CA CYS A 107 10.09 -1.34 3.18
C CYS A 107 9.98 -1.36 4.70
N SER A 108 11.06 -0.89 5.32
CA SER A 108 11.16 -0.58 6.75
C SER A 108 11.51 0.89 6.87
N VAL A 109 11.04 1.57 7.92
CA VAL A 109 11.25 3.03 8.11
C VAL A 109 12.74 3.40 8.14
N SER A 110 13.59 2.44 8.54
CA SER A 110 15.05 2.58 8.58
C SER A 110 15.75 2.46 7.22
N LYS A 111 15.05 2.18 6.11
CA LYS A 111 15.64 2.05 4.77
C LYS A 111 14.96 3.00 3.78
N GLN A 112 15.74 3.89 3.19
CA GLN A 112 15.31 4.79 2.13
C GLN A 112 15.25 4.01 0.81
N TYR A 113 14.06 3.93 0.19
CA TYR A 113 13.90 3.32 -1.13
C TYR A 113 13.63 4.42 -2.16
N LEU A 114 14.49 4.49 -3.18
CA LEU A 114 14.24 5.31 -4.36
C LEU A 114 13.35 4.49 -5.31
N ILE A 115 12.06 4.84 -5.39
CA ILE A 115 11.16 4.23 -6.38
C ILE A 115 11.42 4.92 -7.72
N THR A 116 12.22 4.30 -8.60
CA THR A 116 12.38 4.77 -9.99
C THR A 116 11.25 4.21 -10.84
N LEU A 117 10.27 5.06 -11.17
CA LEU A 117 9.24 4.74 -12.16
C LEU A 117 9.83 4.86 -13.59
N PRO A 118 9.61 3.90 -14.49
CA PRO A 118 9.96 4.07 -15.90
C PRO A 118 9.11 5.20 -16.49
N ARG A 119 9.76 6.21 -17.10
CA ARG A 119 9.10 7.32 -17.80
C ARG A 119 8.22 6.79 -18.96
N PRO A 120 7.08 7.43 -19.31
CA PRO A 120 6.74 8.83 -19.08
C PRO A 120 5.46 8.99 -18.24
N PHE A 121 5.61 9.30 -16.96
CA PHE A 121 4.48 9.67 -16.10
C PHE A 121 4.73 11.08 -15.59
N GLY A 122 3.70 11.92 -15.69
CA GLY A 122 3.77 13.36 -15.53
C GLY A 122 2.64 13.89 -14.65
N ARG A 123 3.02 14.14 -13.39
CA ARG A 123 2.29 14.78 -12.27
C ARG A 123 1.51 13.82 -11.35
N GLY A 124 2.05 13.65 -10.13
CA GLY A 124 1.29 13.28 -8.92
C GLY A 124 1.39 11.82 -8.47
N LEU A 125 1.69 11.62 -7.17
CA LEU A 125 1.68 10.32 -6.50
C LEU A 125 0.69 10.39 -5.31
N ALA A 126 -0.33 9.54 -5.28
CA ALA A 126 -1.24 9.42 -4.13
C ALA A 126 -0.93 8.15 -3.32
N LEU A 127 -0.78 8.31 -2.00
CA LEU A 127 -0.69 7.22 -1.02
C LEU A 127 -2.08 6.92 -0.47
N ALA A 128 -2.50 5.67 -0.56
CA ALA A 128 -3.66 5.12 0.14
C ALA A 128 -3.20 3.98 1.07
#